data_AF-A0A3Q3IVL2-F1
#
_entry.id   AF-A0A3Q3IVL2-F1
#
_cell.length_a   1.000
_cell.length_b   1.000
_cell.length_c   1.000
_cell.angle_alpha   90.00
_cell.angle_beta   90.00
_cell.angle_gamma   90.00
#
_symmetry.space_group_name_H-M   'P 1'
#
loop_
_entity.id
_entity.type
_entity.pdbx_description
1 polymer ?
#
loop_
_entity_poly.entity_id
_entity_poly.type
_entity_poly.pdbx_seq_one_letter_code
_entity_poly.pdbx_strand_id
1 'polypeptide(L)'
;NCHPNGQCDDLTGECTCNHNRWGPNCENACLCQKGKCDQETGKCTCHPGFWGPQCNNNCYCSINSVCDAVTGRCMCNSGWTGRNCGIQCNCNNSPCDQFTGRCQCRERLWGPRCERYCQCVHGKCNQADGSCTCTPGYRGKFCREPCPAGFYGQNCRNRCGHCKGQQPCKVTEGTCITCDRGWNGTRCDQLCSKGFFGENCQEVCPTCKDGHHCDPIHGKCSHCNPGWIGDRKAFSYSDCDNVRCPNGTYGENCENNCSHCFNGICHVVTGECLCDPGHIFTDTDKPQSGKKEVKFLQISVIEKNPAWNKKLILFILFSFSMSYLTHLLLGMNYKQMLFCLFSVLKLQYDLSTWPVRSELQPNLLLP
;
A
#
# COMPACT_ATOMS: atom_id res chain seq x y z
N ASN A 1 -60.55 -19.78 -25.86
CA ASN A 1 -61.03 -19.74 -27.26
C ASN A 1 -59.83 -19.69 -28.21
N CYS A 2 -59.17 -20.82 -28.44
CA CYS A 2 -58.04 -20.92 -29.38
C CYS A 2 -58.52 -21.22 -30.83
N HIS A 3 -59.72 -21.80 -30.97
CA HIS A 3 -60.35 -22.15 -32.24
C HIS A 3 -60.90 -20.89 -32.95
N PRO A 4 -60.73 -20.71 -34.29
CA PRO A 4 -60.27 -21.69 -35.29
C PRO A 4 -58.75 -21.70 -35.55
N ASN A 5 -57.98 -20.91 -34.81
CA ASN A 5 -56.61 -20.55 -35.15
C ASN A 5 -55.54 -21.36 -34.39
N GLY A 6 -55.95 -22.35 -33.59
CA GLY A 6 -55.08 -23.22 -32.81
C GLY A 6 -55.85 -24.31 -32.06
N GLN A 7 -55.12 -25.16 -31.36
CA GLN A 7 -55.63 -26.23 -30.48
C GLN A 7 -55.48 -25.81 -29.02
N CYS A 8 -56.42 -26.21 -28.17
CA CYS A 8 -56.37 -25.95 -26.72
C CYS A 8 -55.95 -27.24 -26.03
N ASP A 9 -55.01 -27.16 -25.09
CA ASP A 9 -54.72 -28.26 -24.16
C ASP A 9 -55.83 -28.35 -23.10
N ASP A 10 -56.44 -29.52 -22.97
CA ASP A 10 -57.62 -29.73 -22.12
C ASP A 10 -57.30 -29.74 -20.61
N LEU A 11 -56.02 -29.89 -20.22
CA LEU A 11 -55.60 -29.95 -18.81
C LEU A 11 -55.08 -28.61 -18.29
N THR A 12 -54.38 -27.86 -19.14
CA THR A 12 -53.71 -26.60 -18.77
C THR A 12 -54.43 -25.37 -19.30
N GLY A 13 -55.29 -25.51 -20.32
CA GLY A 13 -55.96 -24.39 -20.99
C GLY A 13 -55.05 -23.60 -21.94
N GLU A 14 -53.84 -24.08 -22.20
CA GLU A 14 -52.87 -23.41 -23.08
C GLU A 14 -53.20 -23.60 -24.56
N CYS A 15 -53.06 -22.54 -25.36
CA CYS A 15 -53.31 -22.58 -26.80
C CYS A 15 -52.03 -22.89 -27.59
N THR A 16 -52.04 -23.96 -28.38
CA THR A 16 -51.03 -24.19 -29.43
C THR A 16 -51.51 -23.62 -30.75
N CYS A 17 -50.84 -22.57 -31.24
CA CYS A 17 -51.27 -21.87 -32.44
C CYS A 17 -50.90 -22.59 -33.74
N ASN A 18 -51.72 -22.39 -34.77
CA ASN A 18 -51.34 -22.76 -36.14
C ASN A 18 -50.09 -21.98 -36.56
N HIS A 19 -49.27 -22.56 -37.46
CA HIS A 19 -47.97 -22.03 -37.88
C HIS A 19 -47.95 -20.58 -38.41
N ASN A 20 -49.11 -20.02 -38.78
CA ASN A 20 -49.30 -18.67 -39.30
C ASN A 20 -49.98 -17.72 -38.28
N ARG A 21 -50.02 -18.08 -37.00
CA ARG A 21 -50.66 -17.31 -35.91
C ARG A 21 -49.78 -17.30 -34.65
N TRP A 22 -49.96 -16.28 -33.82
CA TRP A 22 -49.24 -16.11 -32.57
C TRP A 22 -50.06 -15.34 -31.52
N GLY A 23 -49.56 -15.32 -30.29
CA GLY A 23 -50.19 -14.72 -29.12
C GLY A 23 -50.94 -15.74 -28.27
N PRO A 24 -51.34 -15.37 -27.04
CA PRO A 24 -51.85 -16.31 -26.04
C PRO A 24 -53.15 -17.03 -26.46
N ASN A 25 -53.91 -16.46 -27.39
CA ASN A 25 -55.13 -17.05 -27.96
C ASN A 25 -55.06 -17.23 -29.50
N CYS A 26 -53.88 -17.14 -30.12
CA CYS A 26 -53.70 -17.26 -31.58
C CYS A 26 -54.48 -16.20 -32.40
N GLU A 27 -54.63 -15.00 -31.82
CA GLU A 27 -55.38 -13.88 -32.38
C GLU A 27 -54.61 -13.10 -33.45
N ASN A 28 -53.27 -13.11 -33.38
CA ASN A 28 -52.43 -12.32 -34.27
C ASN A 28 -51.93 -13.15 -35.45
N ALA A 29 -51.93 -12.56 -36.65
CA ALA A 29 -51.36 -13.18 -37.85
C ALA A 29 -49.83 -13.07 -37.85
N CYS A 30 -49.15 -14.16 -38.20
CA CYS A 30 -47.72 -14.15 -38.46
C CYS A 30 -47.45 -13.56 -39.85
N LEU A 31 -46.64 -12.50 -39.89
CA LEU A 31 -46.28 -11.78 -41.13
C LEU A 31 -44.93 -12.24 -41.72
N CYS A 32 -44.34 -13.29 -41.15
CA CYS A 32 -43.08 -13.85 -41.61
C CYS A 32 -43.25 -14.42 -43.02
N GLN A 33 -42.51 -13.86 -44.00
CA GLN A 33 -42.58 -14.31 -45.38
C GLN A 33 -41.76 -15.59 -45.59
N LYS A 34 -40.46 -15.49 -45.34
CA LYS A 34 -39.48 -16.56 -45.56
C LYS A 34 -38.79 -16.94 -44.26
N GLY A 35 -39.57 -17.33 -43.27
CA GLY A 35 -39.09 -17.69 -41.94
C GLY A 35 -40.15 -18.32 -41.07
N LYS A 36 -39.74 -18.78 -39.89
CA LYS A 36 -40.62 -19.33 -38.85
C LYS A 36 -41.04 -18.22 -37.90
N CYS A 37 -42.30 -18.22 -37.51
CA CYS A 37 -42.85 -17.28 -36.55
C CYS A 37 -42.79 -17.89 -35.15
N ASP A 38 -42.32 -17.12 -34.18
CA ASP A 38 -42.43 -17.45 -32.77
C ASP A 38 -43.89 -17.34 -32.31
N GLN A 39 -44.43 -18.40 -31.70
CA GLN A 39 -45.87 -18.49 -31.41
C GLN A 39 -46.30 -17.61 -30.22
N GLU A 40 -45.37 -17.19 -29.36
CA GLU A 40 -45.67 -16.32 -28.22
C GLU A 40 -45.54 -14.84 -28.58
N THR A 41 -44.45 -14.48 -29.26
CA THR A 41 -44.06 -13.09 -29.49
C THR A 41 -44.33 -12.59 -30.92
N GLY A 42 -44.59 -13.49 -31.86
CA GLY A 42 -44.76 -13.15 -33.28
C GLY A 42 -43.46 -12.80 -34.00
N LYS A 43 -42.30 -12.94 -33.35
CA LYS A 43 -40.99 -12.61 -33.94
C LYS A 43 -40.61 -13.63 -35.00
N CYS A 44 -40.11 -13.15 -36.14
CA CYS A 44 -39.68 -14.00 -37.23
C CYS A 44 -38.22 -14.47 -37.06
N THR A 45 -38.00 -15.76 -37.26
CA THR A 45 -36.70 -16.39 -37.47
C THR A 45 -36.54 -16.72 -38.94
N CYS A 46 -35.71 -15.95 -39.65
CA CYS A 46 -35.57 -16.08 -41.10
C CYS A 46 -34.86 -17.38 -41.51
N HIS A 47 -35.27 -17.93 -42.65
CA HIS A 47 -34.53 -19.00 -43.30
C HIS A 47 -33.18 -18.47 -43.83
N PRO A 48 -32.16 -19.34 -44.03
CA PRO A 48 -30.87 -18.93 -44.57
C PRO A 48 -31.01 -18.16 -45.88
N GLY A 49 -30.35 -17.00 -45.96
CA GLY A 49 -30.39 -16.13 -47.15
C GLY A 49 -31.46 -15.03 -47.11
N PHE A 50 -32.23 -14.89 -46.02
CA PHE A 50 -33.20 -13.82 -45.84
C PHE A 50 -32.98 -13.06 -44.53
N TRP A 51 -33.37 -11.79 -44.49
CA TRP A 51 -33.20 -10.95 -43.32
C TRP A 51 -34.32 -9.90 -43.15
N GLY A 52 -34.32 -9.27 -41.98
CA GLY A 52 -35.25 -8.22 -41.58
C GLY A 52 -36.36 -8.74 -40.68
N PRO A 53 -37.17 -7.84 -40.10
CA PRO A 53 -38.15 -8.19 -39.07
C PRO A 53 -39.23 -9.17 -39.54
N GLN A 54 -39.49 -9.23 -40.86
CA GLN A 54 -40.46 -10.13 -41.50
C GLN A 54 -39.82 -11.07 -42.54
N CYS A 55 -38.49 -11.11 -42.63
CA CYS A 55 -37.76 -11.95 -43.59
C CYS A 55 -38.12 -11.69 -45.07
N ASN A 56 -38.40 -10.44 -45.42
CA ASN A 56 -38.78 -10.04 -46.79
C ASN A 56 -37.56 -9.67 -47.66
N ASN A 57 -36.41 -9.41 -47.05
CA ASN A 57 -35.21 -8.99 -47.77
C ASN A 57 -34.30 -10.18 -48.07
N ASN A 58 -33.73 -10.22 -49.27
CA ASN A 58 -32.70 -11.20 -49.63
C ASN A 58 -31.32 -10.75 -49.13
N CYS A 59 -30.50 -11.72 -48.72
CA CYS A 59 -29.09 -11.51 -48.42
C CYS A 59 -28.27 -11.64 -49.71
N TYR A 60 -27.42 -10.65 -49.98
CA TYR A 60 -26.52 -10.62 -51.15
C TYR A 60 -25.07 -10.91 -50.76
N CYS A 61 -24.90 -11.86 -49.83
CA CYS A 61 -23.60 -12.25 -49.29
C CYS A 61 -22.95 -13.34 -50.15
N SER A 62 -21.61 -13.35 -50.21
CA SER A 62 -20.85 -14.42 -50.85
C SER A 62 -20.95 -15.73 -50.06
N ILE A 63 -20.61 -16.86 -50.69
CA ILE A 63 -20.59 -18.18 -50.05
C ILE A 63 -19.64 -18.25 -48.85
N ASN A 64 -18.61 -17.40 -48.82
CA ASN A 64 -17.63 -17.32 -47.74
C ASN A 64 -18.08 -16.41 -46.60
N SER A 65 -19.37 -16.38 -46.29
CA SER A 65 -19.92 -15.52 -45.25
C SER A 65 -21.26 -16.01 -44.72
N VAL A 66 -21.64 -15.49 -43.56
CA VAL A 66 -22.95 -15.69 -42.94
C VAL A 66 -23.70 -14.36 -42.94
N CYS A 67 -24.94 -14.37 -43.43
CA CYS A 67 -25.79 -13.19 -43.38
C CYS A 67 -26.43 -13.04 -42.00
N ASP A 68 -26.35 -11.85 -41.43
CA ASP A 68 -27.09 -11.51 -40.22
C ASP A 68 -28.59 -11.40 -40.52
N ALA A 69 -29.40 -12.25 -39.90
CA ALA A 69 -30.84 -12.35 -40.18
C ALA A 69 -31.65 -11.12 -39.75
N VAL A 70 -31.08 -10.24 -38.93
CA VAL A 70 -31.76 -9.03 -38.43
C VAL A 70 -31.45 -7.82 -39.30
N THR A 71 -30.18 -7.61 -39.60
CA THR A 71 -29.65 -6.40 -40.28
C THR A 71 -29.32 -6.61 -41.75
N GLY A 72 -29.17 -7.86 -42.20
CA GLY A 72 -28.74 -8.20 -43.55
C GLY A 72 -27.24 -8.02 -43.82
N ARG A 73 -26.45 -7.72 -42.78
CA ARG A 73 -24.99 -7.55 -42.92
C ARG A 73 -24.31 -8.89 -43.15
N CYS A 74 -23.36 -8.94 -44.08
CA CYS A 74 -22.54 -10.12 -44.31
C CYS A 74 -21.38 -10.17 -43.31
N MET A 75 -21.29 -11.25 -42.55
CA MET A 75 -20.17 -11.56 -41.66
C MET A 75 -19.20 -12.49 -42.40
N CYS A 76 -18.01 -11.98 -42.72
CA CYS A 76 -17.06 -12.70 -43.55
C CYS A 76 -16.36 -13.82 -42.77
N ASN A 77 -16.15 -14.96 -43.44
CA ASN A 77 -15.24 -15.99 -42.94
C ASN A 77 -13.79 -15.47 -42.94
N SER A 78 -12.95 -16.07 -42.11
CA SER A 78 -11.54 -15.68 -41.98
C SER A 78 -10.83 -15.67 -43.33
N GLY A 79 -10.19 -14.55 -43.67
CA GLY A 79 -9.49 -14.36 -44.95
C GLY A 79 -10.35 -13.76 -46.07
N TRP A 80 -11.59 -13.35 -45.78
CA TRP A 80 -12.46 -12.66 -46.73
C TRP A 80 -12.85 -11.27 -46.22
N THR A 81 -13.03 -10.32 -47.14
CA THR A 81 -13.30 -8.92 -46.84
C THR A 81 -14.28 -8.29 -47.84
N GLY A 82 -14.72 -7.08 -47.52
CA GLY A 82 -15.67 -6.31 -48.31
C GLY A 82 -17.12 -6.50 -47.88
N ARG A 83 -18.01 -5.65 -48.40
CA ARG A 83 -19.42 -5.56 -47.95
C ARG A 83 -20.19 -6.88 -48.12
N ASN A 84 -19.84 -7.67 -49.14
CA ASN A 84 -20.45 -8.97 -49.43
C ASN A 84 -19.48 -10.15 -49.23
N CYS A 85 -18.29 -9.93 -48.66
CA CYS A 85 -17.28 -10.97 -48.46
C CYS A 85 -16.83 -11.70 -49.74
N GLY A 86 -16.86 -11.02 -50.88
CA GLY A 86 -16.43 -11.57 -52.17
C GLY A 86 -14.94 -11.45 -52.46
N ILE A 87 -14.18 -10.73 -51.63
CA ILE A 87 -12.76 -10.44 -51.87
C ILE A 87 -11.91 -11.29 -50.91
N GLN A 88 -11.03 -12.12 -51.47
CA GLN A 88 -10.06 -12.87 -50.69
C GLN A 88 -8.88 -11.99 -50.31
N CYS A 89 -8.46 -12.06 -49.06
CA CYS A 89 -7.37 -11.26 -48.54
C CYS A 89 -6.00 -11.77 -48.97
N ASN A 90 -5.14 -10.85 -49.40
CA ASN A 90 -3.74 -11.14 -49.74
C ASN A 90 -2.82 -10.87 -48.53
N CYS A 91 -2.87 -11.78 -47.55
CA CYS A 91 -2.18 -11.64 -46.26
C CYS A 91 -1.26 -12.82 -45.94
N ASN A 92 -0.72 -13.51 -46.94
CA ASN A 92 0.18 -14.67 -46.77
C ASN A 92 -0.40 -15.71 -45.77
N ASN A 93 -1.63 -16.19 -46.05
CA ASN A 93 -2.42 -17.11 -45.21
C ASN A 93 -2.81 -16.59 -43.82
N SER A 94 -2.59 -15.30 -43.53
CA SER A 94 -3.07 -14.64 -42.32
C SER A 94 -4.49 -14.08 -42.51
N PRO A 95 -5.27 -13.94 -41.42
CA PRO A 95 -6.56 -13.29 -41.48
C PRO A 95 -6.44 -11.79 -41.80
N CYS A 96 -7.57 -11.17 -42.13
CA CYS A 96 -7.68 -9.76 -42.42
C CYS A 96 -8.94 -9.20 -41.76
N ASP A 97 -8.94 -7.90 -41.53
CA ASP A 97 -10.12 -7.18 -41.12
C ASP A 97 -11.17 -7.17 -42.26
N GLN A 98 -12.41 -7.53 -41.92
CA GLN A 98 -13.48 -7.72 -42.90
C GLN A 98 -13.97 -6.42 -43.56
N PHE A 99 -13.68 -5.25 -42.98
CA PHE A 99 -14.17 -3.96 -43.51
C PHE A 99 -13.06 -3.18 -44.21
N THR A 100 -11.87 -3.16 -43.62
CA THR A 100 -10.71 -2.42 -44.13
C THR A 100 -9.82 -3.27 -45.02
N GLY A 101 -9.90 -4.60 -44.92
CA GLY A 101 -9.00 -5.53 -45.60
C GLY A 101 -7.59 -5.57 -45.01
N ARG A 102 -7.35 -4.85 -43.90
CA ARG A 102 -6.02 -4.80 -43.27
C ARG A 102 -5.64 -6.17 -42.71
N CYS A 103 -4.45 -6.64 -43.07
CA CYS A 103 -3.95 -7.92 -42.60
C CYS A 103 -3.70 -7.94 -41.08
N GLN A 104 -4.09 -9.05 -40.46
CA GLN A 104 -3.84 -9.39 -39.07
C GLN A 104 -2.85 -10.56 -39.05
N CYS A 105 -1.57 -10.24 -38.92
CA CYS A 105 -0.52 -11.24 -39.14
C CYS A 105 -0.51 -12.30 -38.04
N ARG A 106 -0.35 -13.56 -38.47
CA ARG A 106 -0.08 -14.66 -37.54
C ARG A 106 1.23 -14.42 -36.81
N GLU A 107 1.43 -15.14 -35.71
CA GLU A 107 2.65 -15.00 -34.91
C GLU A 107 3.90 -15.13 -35.78
N ARG A 108 4.89 -14.27 -35.48
CA ARG A 108 6.17 -14.16 -36.19
C ARG A 108 6.11 -13.66 -37.63
N LEU A 109 4.99 -13.13 -38.11
CA LEU A 109 4.89 -12.42 -39.38
C LEU A 109 4.60 -10.93 -39.16
N TRP A 110 5.05 -10.09 -40.08
CA TRP A 110 4.81 -8.65 -40.08
C TRP A 110 4.84 -8.07 -41.50
N GLY A 111 4.39 -6.82 -41.61
CA GLY A 111 4.27 -6.10 -42.88
C GLY A 111 2.82 -6.00 -43.34
N PRO A 112 2.56 -5.18 -44.37
CA PRO A 112 1.21 -4.89 -44.84
C PRO A 112 0.49 -6.14 -45.39
N ARG A 113 1.22 -7.18 -45.80
CA ARG A 113 0.70 -8.45 -46.31
C ARG A 113 1.24 -9.67 -45.56
N CYS A 114 1.80 -9.48 -44.37
CA CYS A 114 2.39 -10.53 -43.55
C CYS A 114 3.47 -11.35 -44.28
N GLU A 115 4.21 -10.67 -45.17
CA GLU A 115 5.20 -11.26 -46.06
C GLU A 115 6.60 -11.36 -45.43
N ARG A 116 6.83 -10.69 -44.29
CA ARG A 116 8.13 -10.64 -43.62
C ARG A 116 8.10 -11.43 -42.33
N TYR A 117 9.19 -12.13 -42.02
CA TYR A 117 9.35 -12.87 -40.78
C TYR A 117 9.97 -12.01 -39.67
N CYS A 118 9.46 -12.15 -38.45
CA CYS A 118 9.95 -11.48 -37.26
C CYS A 118 11.23 -12.13 -36.75
N GLN A 119 12.25 -11.32 -36.47
CA GLN A 119 13.56 -11.80 -36.03
C GLN A 119 13.72 -11.82 -34.50
N CYS A 120 12.67 -11.46 -33.76
CA CYS A 120 12.66 -11.41 -32.30
C CYS A 120 12.87 -12.81 -31.72
N VAL A 121 13.79 -12.95 -30.75
CA VAL A 121 14.07 -14.23 -30.07
C VAL A 121 13.32 -14.29 -28.73
N HIS A 122 13.69 -13.44 -27.77
CA HIS A 122 13.02 -13.34 -26.47
C HIS A 122 12.13 -12.09 -26.41
N GLY A 123 11.06 -12.06 -27.21
CA GLY A 123 10.18 -10.89 -27.28
C GLY A 123 8.97 -11.06 -28.19
N LYS A 124 8.07 -10.09 -28.13
CA LYS A 124 6.91 -9.97 -29.01
C LYS A 124 7.23 -9.07 -30.19
N CYS A 125 6.80 -9.47 -31.37
CA CYS A 125 6.98 -8.70 -32.60
C CYS A 125 5.77 -7.81 -32.88
N ASN A 126 6.02 -6.56 -33.27
CA ASN A 126 5.01 -5.67 -33.79
C ASN A 126 4.69 -6.04 -35.24
N GLN A 127 3.42 -6.35 -35.50
CA GLN A 127 2.97 -6.79 -36.82
C GLN A 127 3.01 -5.68 -37.88
N ALA A 128 3.00 -4.41 -37.46
CA ALA A 128 3.00 -3.27 -38.38
C ALA A 128 4.38 -2.99 -38.98
N ASP A 129 5.42 -2.99 -38.15
CA ASP A 129 6.77 -2.53 -38.54
C ASP A 129 7.89 -3.55 -38.26
N GLY A 130 7.57 -4.70 -37.64
CA GLY A 130 8.53 -5.73 -37.30
C GLY A 130 9.43 -5.42 -36.10
N SER A 131 9.16 -4.34 -35.37
CA SER A 131 9.91 -4.00 -34.16
C SER A 131 9.69 -5.03 -33.05
N CYS A 132 10.70 -5.25 -32.21
CA CYS A 132 10.65 -6.23 -31.13
C CYS A 132 10.48 -5.55 -29.77
N THR A 133 9.47 -5.98 -29.03
CA THR A 133 9.32 -5.68 -27.60
C THR A 133 9.87 -6.85 -26.81
N CYS A 134 11.04 -6.68 -26.21
CA CYS A 134 11.73 -7.75 -25.49
C CYS A 134 10.98 -8.18 -24.24
N THR A 135 11.10 -9.44 -23.85
CA THR A 135 10.68 -9.86 -22.51
C THR A 135 11.65 -9.28 -21.46
N PRO A 136 11.18 -9.00 -20.22
CA PRO A 136 12.06 -8.57 -19.14
C PRO A 136 13.27 -9.50 -18.97
N GLY A 137 14.46 -8.93 -18.82
CA GLY A 137 15.71 -9.68 -18.77
C GLY A 137 16.47 -9.79 -20.10
N TYR A 138 15.90 -9.28 -21.20
CA TYR A 138 16.56 -9.21 -22.50
C TYR A 138 16.51 -7.80 -23.10
N ARG A 139 17.49 -7.49 -23.95
CA ARG A 139 17.62 -6.22 -24.67
C ARG A 139 18.17 -6.43 -26.10
N GLY A 140 18.33 -5.31 -26.79
CA GLY A 140 18.81 -5.25 -28.17
C GLY A 140 17.66 -5.29 -29.18
N LYS A 141 17.96 -4.93 -30.43
CA LYS A 141 16.96 -4.79 -31.52
C LYS A 141 16.10 -6.03 -31.73
N PHE A 142 16.67 -7.22 -31.49
CA PHE A 142 16.02 -8.51 -31.70
C PHE A 142 15.88 -9.34 -30.41
N CYS A 143 16.13 -8.74 -29.24
CA CYS A 143 15.98 -9.40 -27.94
C CYS A 143 16.82 -10.68 -27.80
N ARG A 144 18.07 -10.61 -28.27
CA ARG A 144 19.05 -11.72 -28.18
C ARG A 144 20.01 -11.55 -27.02
N GLU A 145 20.23 -10.31 -26.59
CA GLU A 145 21.19 -9.99 -25.55
C GLU A 145 20.49 -10.10 -24.19
N PRO A 146 20.98 -10.94 -23.27
CA PRO A 146 20.49 -10.91 -21.89
C PRO A 146 20.90 -9.61 -21.20
N CYS A 147 20.25 -9.28 -20.09
CA CYS A 147 20.65 -8.12 -19.30
C CYS A 147 22.08 -8.28 -18.77
N PRO A 148 22.90 -7.21 -18.81
CA PRO A 148 24.21 -7.21 -18.18
C PRO A 148 24.06 -7.36 -16.67
N ALA A 149 25.09 -7.90 -16.02
CA ALA A 149 25.11 -8.04 -14.57
C ALA A 149 24.83 -6.71 -13.87
N GLY A 150 23.98 -6.73 -12.84
CA GLY A 150 23.55 -5.52 -12.12
C GLY A 150 22.37 -4.77 -12.76
N PHE A 151 21.76 -5.28 -13.83
CA PHE A 151 20.56 -4.69 -14.45
C PHE A 151 19.42 -5.69 -14.63
N TYR A 152 18.19 -5.20 -14.60
CA TYR A 152 16.98 -6.02 -14.75
C TYR A 152 15.82 -5.25 -15.41
N GLY A 153 14.74 -5.98 -15.68
CA GLY A 153 13.47 -5.44 -16.15
C GLY A 153 13.40 -5.29 -17.67
N GLN A 154 12.42 -4.50 -18.12
CA GLN A 154 12.19 -4.25 -19.54
C GLN A 154 13.37 -3.50 -20.15
N ASN A 155 14.00 -4.07 -21.18
CA ASN A 155 15.17 -3.51 -21.84
C ASN A 155 16.34 -3.19 -20.87
N CYS A 156 16.41 -3.87 -19.71
CA CYS A 156 17.48 -3.71 -18.71
C CYS A 156 17.64 -2.27 -18.19
N ARG A 157 16.53 -1.54 -18.04
CA ARG A 157 16.55 -0.12 -17.61
C ARG A 157 16.74 0.08 -16.11
N ASN A 158 16.51 -0.95 -15.31
CA ASN A 158 16.59 -0.86 -13.85
C ASN A 158 17.90 -1.46 -13.36
N ARG A 159 18.48 -0.88 -12.30
CA ARG A 159 19.66 -1.43 -11.61
C ARG A 159 19.26 -2.31 -10.44
N CYS A 160 19.94 -3.44 -10.27
CA CYS A 160 19.84 -4.26 -9.07
C CYS A 160 20.21 -3.44 -7.82
N GLY A 161 19.62 -3.76 -6.68
CA GLY A 161 20.06 -3.24 -5.38
C GLY A 161 21.31 -3.96 -4.87
N HIS A 162 21.54 -3.85 -3.56
CA HIS A 162 22.72 -4.38 -2.87
C HIS A 162 22.55 -5.86 -2.52
N CYS A 163 22.57 -6.72 -3.55
CA CYS A 163 22.54 -8.17 -3.36
C CYS A 163 23.86 -8.67 -2.74
N LYS A 164 23.77 -9.63 -1.81
CA LYS A 164 24.91 -10.17 -1.07
C LYS A 164 26.04 -10.62 -2.00
N GLY A 165 27.24 -10.09 -1.80
CA GLY A 165 28.43 -10.51 -2.57
C GLY A 165 28.34 -10.22 -4.08
N GLN A 166 27.67 -9.13 -4.46
CA GLN A 166 27.50 -8.69 -5.86
C GLN A 166 26.84 -9.72 -6.78
N GLN A 167 26.06 -10.64 -6.21
CA GLN A 167 25.34 -11.63 -7.00
C GLN A 167 24.33 -10.94 -7.94
N PRO A 168 24.13 -11.46 -9.17
CA PRO A 168 23.17 -10.90 -10.11
C PRO A 168 21.74 -11.05 -9.55
N CYS A 169 20.97 -9.96 -9.57
CA CYS A 169 19.55 -10.02 -9.20
C CYS A 169 18.71 -10.72 -10.26
N LYS A 170 17.51 -11.18 -9.89
CA LYS A 170 16.56 -11.80 -10.82
C LYS A 170 16.21 -10.82 -11.94
N VAL A 171 16.51 -11.21 -13.18
CA VAL A 171 16.45 -10.31 -14.36
C VAL A 171 15.05 -9.78 -14.71
N THR A 172 13.98 -10.39 -14.19
CA THR A 172 12.60 -9.94 -14.43
C THR A 172 12.14 -8.86 -13.44
N GLU A 173 12.42 -9.07 -12.14
CA GLU A 173 11.83 -8.31 -11.03
C GLU A 173 12.86 -7.51 -10.23
N GLY A 174 14.15 -7.83 -10.38
CA GLY A 174 15.24 -7.21 -9.64
C GLY A 174 15.46 -7.74 -8.24
N THR A 175 14.87 -8.88 -7.89
CA THR A 175 14.93 -9.43 -6.54
C THR A 175 16.28 -10.11 -6.27
N CYS A 176 16.73 -10.01 -5.03
CA CYS A 176 17.92 -10.70 -4.53
C CYS A 176 17.49 -11.86 -3.61
N ILE A 177 18.31 -12.91 -3.55
CA ILE A 177 18.10 -14.00 -2.58
C ILE A 177 18.42 -13.52 -1.16
N THR A 178 19.45 -12.71 -1.01
CA THR A 178 19.90 -12.15 0.27
C THR A 178 20.52 -10.78 0.02
N CYS A 179 20.34 -9.85 0.95
CA CYS A 179 20.92 -8.51 0.90
C CYS A 179 22.30 -8.46 1.54
N ASP A 180 23.12 -7.51 1.09
CA ASP A 180 24.29 -7.09 1.85
C ASP A 180 23.87 -6.50 3.20
N ARG A 181 24.81 -6.51 4.16
CA ARG A 181 24.58 -5.95 5.51
C ARG A 181 24.13 -4.49 5.42
N GLY A 182 23.14 -4.13 6.22
CA GLY A 182 22.55 -2.78 6.23
C GLY A 182 21.48 -2.52 5.17
N TRP A 183 21.18 -3.50 4.32
CA TRP A 183 20.12 -3.41 3.31
C TRP A 183 18.99 -4.41 3.58
N ASN A 184 17.78 -4.02 3.20
CA ASN A 184 16.54 -4.74 3.37
C ASN A 184 15.65 -4.63 2.11
N GLY A 185 14.54 -5.35 2.13
CA GLY A 185 13.58 -5.43 1.04
C GLY A 185 13.96 -6.54 0.07
N THR A 186 12.98 -6.99 -0.73
CA THR A 186 13.16 -8.10 -1.68
C THR A 186 14.16 -7.76 -2.80
N ARG A 187 14.44 -6.48 -3.03
CA ARG A 187 15.39 -5.97 -4.02
C ARG A 187 16.67 -5.39 -3.41
N CYS A 188 16.79 -5.39 -2.08
CA CYS A 188 17.94 -4.81 -1.37
C CYS A 188 18.21 -3.36 -1.75
N ASP A 189 17.14 -2.59 -1.97
CA ASP A 189 17.14 -1.17 -2.34
C ASP A 189 16.72 -0.27 -1.17
N GLN A 190 16.42 -0.86 -0.01
CA GLN A 190 16.05 -0.14 1.20
C GLN A 190 17.16 -0.30 2.24
N LEU A 191 17.54 0.79 2.90
CA LEU A 191 18.39 0.70 4.08
C LEU A 191 17.61 0.10 5.25
N CYS A 192 18.32 -0.48 6.23
CA CYS A 192 17.69 -0.90 7.47
C CYS A 192 16.88 0.23 8.11
N SER A 193 15.72 -0.13 8.65
CA SER A 193 14.90 0.79 9.43
C SER A 193 15.69 1.33 10.62
N LYS A 194 15.37 2.56 11.03
CA LYS A 194 15.97 3.19 12.21
C LYS A 194 15.86 2.26 13.42
N GLY A 195 16.97 2.04 14.12
CA GLY A 195 17.04 1.14 15.26
C GLY A 195 17.43 -0.30 14.92
N PHE A 196 17.67 -0.63 13.65
CA PHE A 196 18.11 -1.95 13.21
C PHE A 196 19.36 -1.88 12.32
N PHE A 197 20.19 -2.92 12.38
CA PHE A 197 21.39 -3.05 11.57
C PHE A 197 21.71 -4.52 11.23
N GLY A 198 22.78 -4.74 10.46
CA GLY A 198 23.35 -6.06 10.26
C GLY A 198 22.77 -6.84 9.07
N GLU A 199 22.88 -8.17 9.09
CA GLU A 199 22.31 -9.02 8.03
C GLU A 199 20.78 -9.07 8.15
N ASN A 200 20.07 -8.77 7.05
CA ASN A 200 18.61 -8.70 6.99
C ASN A 200 17.97 -7.76 8.04
N CYS A 201 18.74 -6.82 8.60
CA CYS A 201 18.30 -5.87 9.62
C CYS A 201 17.68 -6.54 10.87
N GLN A 202 18.24 -7.66 11.30
CA GLN A 202 17.75 -8.40 12.47
C GLN A 202 18.41 -7.96 13.79
N GLU A 203 19.51 -7.22 13.73
CA GLU A 203 20.24 -6.75 14.90
C GLU A 203 19.67 -5.39 15.36
N VAL A 204 19.51 -5.19 16.67
CA VAL A 204 18.93 -3.95 17.24
C VAL A 204 20.04 -2.99 17.61
N CYS A 205 19.95 -1.74 17.13
CA CYS A 205 20.92 -0.69 17.44
C CYS A 205 21.04 -0.47 18.96
N PRO A 206 22.27 -0.23 19.47
CA PRO A 206 22.45 0.22 20.84
C PRO A 206 21.93 1.64 21.06
N THR A 207 21.77 2.04 22.32
CA THR A 207 21.29 3.39 22.68
C THR A 207 22.37 4.43 22.42
N CYS A 208 22.35 5.05 21.25
CA CYS A 208 23.26 6.15 20.91
C CYS A 208 22.88 7.46 21.62
N LYS A 209 23.85 8.39 21.69
CA LYS A 209 23.66 9.74 22.24
C LYS A 209 22.48 10.46 21.59
N ASP A 210 21.67 11.16 22.39
CA ASP A 210 20.55 12.02 21.95
C ASP A 210 19.54 11.36 20.99
N GLY A 211 19.45 10.02 20.98
CA GLY A 211 18.57 9.28 20.06
C GLY A 211 19.06 9.25 18.61
N HIS A 212 20.35 9.54 18.36
CA HIS A 212 20.96 9.36 17.05
C HIS A 212 20.89 7.89 16.59
N HIS A 213 20.95 7.68 15.28
CA HIS A 213 20.84 6.35 14.68
C HIS A 213 22.21 5.67 14.58
N CYS A 214 22.27 4.37 14.86
CA CYS A 214 23.47 3.59 14.63
C CYS A 214 23.71 3.34 13.13
N ASP A 215 24.96 3.08 12.74
CA ASP A 215 25.32 2.67 11.38
C ASP A 215 24.53 1.40 11.00
N PRO A 216 23.77 1.39 9.89
CA PRO A 216 22.92 0.25 9.52
C PRO A 216 23.71 -0.99 9.11
N ILE A 217 24.98 -0.85 8.71
CA ILE A 217 25.85 -1.96 8.31
C ILE A 217 26.52 -2.57 9.54
N HIS A 218 27.08 -1.73 10.42
CA HIS A 218 27.97 -2.16 11.50
C HIS A 218 27.40 -2.03 12.91
N GLY A 219 26.26 -1.35 13.09
CA GLY A 219 25.66 -1.12 14.40
C GLY A 219 26.38 -0.08 15.27
N LYS A 220 27.30 0.69 14.68
CA LYS A 220 28.16 1.62 15.43
C LYS A 220 27.47 2.95 15.67
N CYS A 221 27.52 3.45 16.91
CA CYS A 221 27.13 4.82 17.20
C CYS A 221 28.28 5.79 16.88
N SER A 222 27.95 7.03 16.54
CA SER A 222 28.93 8.13 16.49
C SER A 222 29.41 8.50 17.90
N HIS A 223 28.48 8.54 18.86
CA HIS A 223 28.74 8.85 20.27
C HIS A 223 27.78 8.05 21.18
N CYS A 224 28.27 7.64 22.36
CA CYS A 224 27.44 7.09 23.42
C CYS A 224 26.90 8.18 24.35
N ASN A 225 25.86 7.86 25.12
CA ASN A 225 25.42 8.72 26.22
C ASN A 225 26.51 8.84 27.30
N PRO A 226 26.56 9.96 28.05
CA PRO A 226 27.53 10.13 29.14
C PRO A 226 27.48 8.96 30.14
N GLY A 227 28.63 8.51 30.61
CA GLY A 227 28.75 7.31 31.47
C GLY A 227 28.93 5.99 30.71
N TRP A 228 28.80 6.00 29.38
CA TRP A 228 28.99 4.84 28.49
C TRP A 228 30.05 5.15 27.43
N ILE A 229 30.83 4.15 27.05
CA ILE A 229 31.98 4.36 26.14
C ILE A 229 32.12 3.30 25.04
N GLY A 230 31.31 2.25 25.03
CA GLY A 230 31.46 1.15 24.08
C GLY A 230 32.84 0.48 24.13
N ASP A 231 33.18 -0.33 23.13
CA ASP A 231 34.50 -0.96 23.07
C ASP A 231 35.59 0.02 22.60
N ARG A 232 36.36 0.55 23.55
CA ARG A 232 37.49 1.46 23.28
C ARG A 232 38.61 0.85 22.46
N LYS A 233 38.75 -0.49 22.40
CA LYS A 233 39.86 -1.13 21.66
C LYS A 233 39.67 -1.09 20.14
N ALA A 234 38.48 -0.75 19.66
CA ALA A 234 38.12 -0.79 18.24
C ALA A 234 37.88 0.59 17.59
N PHE A 235 38.15 1.71 18.29
CA PHE A 235 37.77 3.08 17.82
C PHE A 235 36.30 3.17 17.36
N SER A 236 35.41 2.42 18.03
CA SER A 236 34.07 2.11 17.54
C SER A 236 33.11 1.95 18.73
N TYR A 237 32.18 2.89 18.88
CA TYR A 237 31.10 2.84 19.88
C TYR A 237 29.99 1.86 19.47
N SER A 238 30.35 0.59 19.28
CA SER A 238 29.41 -0.48 18.90
C SER A 238 28.63 -1.05 20.08
N ASP A 239 28.98 -0.67 21.32
CA ASP A 239 28.45 -1.32 22.53
C ASP A 239 28.12 -0.32 23.64
N CYS A 240 27.37 0.72 23.28
CA CYS A 240 26.98 1.80 24.20
C CYS A 240 26.07 1.34 25.36
N ASP A 241 25.54 0.12 25.32
CA ASP A 241 24.65 -0.40 26.37
C ASP A 241 25.34 -1.35 27.36
N ASN A 242 26.52 -1.88 27.03
CA ASN A 242 27.21 -2.83 27.92
C ASN A 242 28.54 -2.32 28.48
N VAL A 243 29.21 -1.34 27.85
CA VAL A 243 30.49 -0.81 28.34
C VAL A 243 30.33 0.54 29.04
N ARG A 244 30.22 0.47 30.37
CA ARG A 244 30.21 1.63 31.28
C ARG A 244 31.61 2.24 31.46
N CYS A 245 31.66 3.49 31.92
CA CYS A 245 32.90 4.11 32.33
C CYS A 245 33.64 3.27 33.40
N PRO A 246 34.97 3.10 33.28
CA PRO A 246 35.76 2.48 34.33
C PRO A 246 35.63 3.22 35.65
N ASN A 247 35.79 2.49 36.76
CA ASN A 247 35.80 3.08 38.09
C ASN A 247 36.82 4.21 38.17
N GLY A 248 36.38 5.36 38.71
CA GLY A 248 37.19 6.56 38.80
C GLY A 248 37.06 7.51 37.62
N THR A 249 36.19 7.24 36.63
CA THR A 249 35.93 8.16 35.51
C THR A 249 34.44 8.39 35.26
N TYR A 250 34.07 9.55 34.73
CA TYR A 250 32.67 9.93 34.47
C TYR A 250 32.50 10.88 33.27
N GLY A 251 31.24 11.07 32.86
CA GLY A 251 30.86 12.03 31.83
C GLY A 251 31.02 11.50 30.40
N GLU A 252 31.14 12.41 29.43
CA GLU A 252 31.32 12.04 28.01
C GLU A 252 32.68 11.39 27.78
N ASN A 253 32.70 10.27 27.04
CA ASN A 253 33.88 9.45 26.76
C ASN A 253 34.72 9.07 28.00
N CYS A 254 34.15 9.18 29.20
CA CYS A 254 34.84 8.95 30.47
C CYS A 254 36.14 9.76 30.60
N GLU A 255 36.20 10.98 30.06
CA GLU A 255 37.39 11.84 30.09
C GLU A 255 37.63 12.47 31.47
N ASN A 256 36.57 12.61 32.27
CA ASN A 256 36.68 13.24 33.58
C ASN A 256 37.05 12.22 34.67
N ASN A 257 37.90 12.62 35.60
CA ASN A 257 38.38 11.79 36.71
C ASN A 257 37.59 12.09 38.00
N CYS A 258 37.25 11.05 38.76
CA CYS A 258 36.58 11.13 40.07
C CYS A 258 37.56 11.28 41.25
N SER A 259 38.76 11.84 41.03
CA SER A 259 39.79 11.99 42.06
C SER A 259 39.38 12.88 43.23
N HIS A 260 38.31 13.66 43.09
CA HIS A 260 37.70 14.48 44.14
C HIS A 260 36.77 13.69 45.08
N CYS A 261 36.41 12.44 44.74
CA CYS A 261 35.59 11.58 45.60
C CYS A 261 36.49 10.76 46.54
N PHE A 262 36.78 11.27 47.73
CA PHE A 262 37.49 10.51 48.77
C PHE A 262 36.50 9.59 49.50
N ASN A 263 36.68 8.27 49.41
CA ASN A 263 35.84 7.24 50.06
C ASN A 263 34.34 7.24 49.67
N GLY A 264 34.00 7.66 48.45
CA GLY A 264 32.62 7.64 47.94
C GLY A 264 32.50 7.04 46.55
N ILE A 265 31.32 6.55 46.19
CA ILE A 265 31.00 6.04 44.85
C ILE A 265 30.72 7.24 43.94
N CYS A 266 31.52 7.40 42.89
CA CYS A 266 31.33 8.45 41.89
C CYS A 266 30.19 8.10 40.92
N HIS A 267 29.25 9.02 40.73
CA HIS A 267 28.18 8.88 39.76
C HIS A 267 28.74 8.97 38.33
N VAL A 268 28.60 7.89 37.55
CA VAL A 268 29.24 7.74 36.22
C VAL A 268 28.80 8.75 35.17
N VAL A 269 27.62 9.37 35.35
CA VAL A 269 27.08 10.38 34.43
C VAL A 269 27.49 11.79 34.84
N THR A 270 27.33 12.15 36.12
CA THR A 270 27.47 13.54 36.61
C THR A 270 28.77 13.83 37.35
N GLY A 271 29.47 12.80 37.84
CA GLY A 271 30.66 12.93 38.67
C GLY A 271 30.40 13.27 40.13
N GLU A 272 29.13 13.27 40.55
CA GLU A 272 28.74 13.51 41.94
C GLU A 272 29.16 12.33 42.82
N CYS A 273 29.70 12.62 44.00
CA CYS A 273 30.14 11.58 44.94
C CYS A 273 28.98 11.20 45.87
N LEU A 274 28.62 9.92 45.89
CA LEU A 274 27.73 9.33 46.89
C LEU A 274 28.59 8.72 48.00
N CYS A 275 28.52 9.29 49.20
CA CYS A 275 29.21 8.74 50.37
C CYS A 275 28.36 7.64 51.02
N ASP A 276 29.02 6.63 51.61
CA ASP A 276 28.33 5.63 52.41
C ASP A 276 27.62 6.26 53.62
N PRO A 277 26.52 5.66 54.13
CA PRO A 277 25.76 6.21 55.26
C PRO A 277 26.66 6.43 56.48
N GLY A 278 26.87 7.68 56.88
CA GLY A 278 27.68 8.06 58.04
C GLY A 278 28.76 9.11 57.80
N HIS A 279 29.03 9.48 56.54
CA HIS A 279 29.96 10.56 56.20
C HIS A 279 29.20 11.81 55.70
N ILE A 280 29.31 12.94 56.44
CA ILE A 280 28.76 14.25 56.06
C ILE A 280 29.93 15.12 55.56
N PHE A 281 29.73 15.86 54.46
CA PHE A 281 30.68 16.85 53.96
C PHE A 281 31.07 17.85 55.06
N THR A 282 32.35 17.95 55.37
CA THR A 282 32.90 19.14 56.04
C THR A 282 33.32 20.13 54.96
N ASP A 283 33.10 21.43 55.19
CA ASP A 283 33.36 22.55 54.24
C ASP A 283 34.81 22.65 53.72
N THR A 284 35.69 21.72 54.08
CA THR A 284 37.09 21.66 53.69
C THR A 284 37.37 20.90 52.39
N ASP A 285 36.41 20.14 51.85
CA ASP A 285 36.65 19.25 50.69
C ASP A 285 36.19 19.83 49.34
N LYS A 286 36.23 21.16 49.20
CA LYS A 286 35.89 21.84 47.93
C LYS A 286 37.15 22.04 47.08
N PRO A 287 37.22 21.54 45.82
CA PRO A 287 38.17 22.08 44.86
C PRO A 287 37.75 23.52 44.52
N GLN A 288 38.68 24.47 44.64
CA GLN A 288 38.47 25.86 44.25
C GLN A 288 38.32 25.97 42.72
N SER A 289 37.09 25.88 42.21
CA SER A 289 36.76 26.51 40.93
C SER A 289 35.27 26.86 40.86
N GLY A 290 34.98 28.14 40.61
CA GLY A 290 33.72 28.61 40.04
C GLY A 290 32.50 28.63 40.96
N LYS A 291 32.12 29.84 41.38
CA LYS A 291 30.82 30.17 41.99
C LYS A 291 29.66 29.48 41.26
N LYS A 292 28.91 28.63 41.97
CA LYS A 292 27.46 28.49 41.79
C LYS A 292 26.82 28.64 43.17
N GLU A 293 25.94 29.62 43.31
CA GLU A 293 25.14 29.86 44.50
C GLU A 293 24.38 28.59 44.86
N VAL A 294 24.65 28.04 46.04
CA VAL A 294 23.71 27.15 46.70
C VAL A 294 22.61 28.05 47.24
N LYS A 295 21.51 28.18 46.48
CA LYS A 295 20.27 28.75 47.02
C LYS A 295 19.73 27.78 48.06
N PHE A 296 20.05 28.04 49.33
CA PHE A 296 19.18 27.61 50.41
C PHE A 296 17.85 28.35 50.23
N LEU A 297 16.84 27.66 49.72
CA LEU A 297 15.47 28.11 49.91
C LEU A 297 15.18 27.98 51.40
N GLN A 298 15.38 29.08 52.14
CA GLN A 298 14.65 29.31 53.38
C GLN A 298 13.16 29.22 53.03
N ILE A 299 12.51 28.14 53.47
CA ILE A 299 11.06 28.10 53.56
C ILE A 299 10.71 28.99 54.76
N SER A 300 10.55 30.29 54.49
CA SER A 300 9.85 31.20 55.38
C SER A 300 8.39 30.74 55.40
N VAL A 301 7.97 30.17 56.52
CA VAL A 301 6.55 30.00 56.84
C VAL A 301 5.96 31.40 56.92
N ILE A 302 5.29 31.81 55.86
CA ILE A 302 4.37 32.95 55.86
C ILE A 302 3.02 32.39 55.42
N GLU A 303 2.13 32.24 56.40
CA GLU A 303 0.70 32.04 56.20
C GLU A 303 0.15 33.07 55.20
N LYS A 304 -0.51 32.61 54.13
CA LYS A 304 -1.69 33.27 53.54
C LYS A 304 -2.37 32.42 52.45
N ASN A 305 -3.65 32.15 52.71
CA ASN A 305 -4.78 31.82 51.81
C ASN A 305 -5.04 30.36 51.34
N PRO A 306 -6.05 29.67 51.92
CA PRO A 306 -6.41 28.28 51.62
C PRO A 306 -7.40 28.07 50.43
N ALA A 307 -7.44 28.97 49.45
CA ALA A 307 -8.51 28.97 48.42
C ALA A 307 -8.13 28.40 47.04
N TRP A 308 -6.86 28.08 46.75
CA TRP A 308 -6.43 27.70 45.39
C TRP A 308 -6.11 26.21 45.17
N ASN A 309 -6.12 25.37 46.22
CA ASN A 309 -5.71 23.96 46.10
C ASN A 309 -6.80 22.96 45.67
N LYS A 310 -8.07 23.37 45.60
CA LYS A 310 -9.16 22.45 45.19
C LYS A 310 -9.34 22.32 43.68
N LYS A 311 -8.94 23.33 42.87
CA LYS A 311 -9.13 23.30 41.41
C LYS A 311 -8.03 22.53 40.65
N LEU A 312 -6.81 22.46 41.17
CA LEU A 312 -5.71 21.74 40.52
C LEU A 312 -5.77 20.22 40.77
N ILE A 313 -6.20 19.81 41.97
CA ILE A 313 -6.36 18.39 42.34
C ILE A 313 -7.53 17.75 41.59
N LEU A 314 -8.64 18.49 41.37
CA LEU A 314 -9.74 17.99 40.54
C LEU A 314 -9.34 17.83 39.06
N PHE A 315 -8.49 18.69 38.52
CA PHE A 315 -8.03 18.60 37.12
C PHE A 315 -7.10 17.40 36.88
N ILE A 316 -6.24 17.07 37.85
CA ILE A 316 -5.33 15.92 37.79
C ILE A 316 -6.09 14.60 37.99
N LEU A 317 -7.11 14.57 38.86
CA LEU A 317 -7.96 13.38 39.04
C LEU A 317 -8.91 13.13 37.84
N PHE A 318 -9.37 14.17 37.13
CA PHE A 318 -10.19 14.02 35.92
C PHE A 318 -9.39 13.51 34.70
N SER A 319 -8.10 13.83 34.62
CA SER A 319 -7.24 13.39 33.52
C SER A 319 -6.68 11.98 33.73
N PHE A 320 -6.50 11.55 34.99
CA PHE A 320 -6.11 10.17 35.31
C PHE A 320 -7.26 9.14 35.14
N SER A 321 -8.54 9.53 35.26
CA SER A 321 -9.66 8.59 35.09
C SER A 321 -10.02 8.31 33.62
N MET A 322 -9.77 9.25 32.71
CA MET A 322 -10.06 9.09 31.27
C MET A 322 -9.06 8.20 30.53
N SER A 323 -7.81 8.09 31.01
CA SER A 323 -6.82 7.15 30.45
C SER A 323 -6.98 5.72 30.98
N TYR A 324 -7.61 5.53 32.14
CA TYR A 324 -7.92 4.20 32.67
C TYR A 324 -9.18 3.59 32.03
N LEU A 325 -10.14 4.42 31.59
CA LEU A 325 -11.34 3.95 30.90
C LEU A 325 -11.09 3.49 29.46
N THR A 326 -10.07 4.01 28.77
CA THR A 326 -9.75 3.58 27.40
C THR A 326 -9.13 2.19 27.33
N HIS A 327 -8.47 1.73 28.41
CA HIS A 327 -7.93 0.37 28.49
C HIS A 327 -8.93 -0.70 28.99
N LEU A 328 -10.03 -0.29 29.64
CA LEU A 328 -11.10 -1.21 30.09
C LEU A 328 -12.21 -1.43 29.04
N LEU A 329 -12.21 -0.68 27.93
CA LEU A 329 -13.23 -0.75 26.88
C LEU A 329 -12.94 -1.76 25.75
N LEU A 330 -11.85 -2.53 25.83
CA LEU A 330 -11.52 -3.57 24.83
C LEU A 330 -12.10 -4.97 25.16
N GLY A 331 -13.01 -5.10 26.14
CA GLY A 331 -13.49 -6.43 26.56
C GLY A 331 -14.88 -6.54 27.21
N MET A 332 -15.82 -5.61 26.98
CA MET A 332 -17.14 -5.63 27.65
C MET A 332 -18.33 -5.54 26.67
N ASN A 333 -19.40 -6.31 26.93
CA ASN A 333 -20.60 -6.41 26.08
C ASN A 333 -21.59 -5.23 26.25
N TYR A 334 -22.41 -4.98 25.22
CA TYR A 334 -23.28 -3.80 25.04
C TYR A 334 -24.19 -3.44 26.24
N LYS A 335 -24.62 -4.42 27.05
CA LYS A 335 -25.44 -4.18 28.25
C LYS A 335 -24.68 -3.53 29.42
N GLN A 336 -23.36 -3.69 29.51
CA GLN A 336 -22.55 -3.04 30.56
C GLN A 336 -22.16 -1.60 30.19
N MET A 337 -22.04 -1.29 28.89
CA MET A 337 -21.75 0.05 28.39
C MET A 337 -22.85 1.06 28.74
N LEU A 338 -24.12 0.62 28.69
CA LEU A 338 -25.29 1.47 28.96
C LEU A 338 -25.39 1.89 30.44
N PHE A 339 -24.92 1.05 31.36
CA PHE A 339 -24.92 1.37 32.80
C PHE A 339 -23.88 2.44 33.15
N CYS A 340 -22.68 2.39 32.54
CA CYS A 340 -21.63 3.40 32.75
C CYS A 340 -22.02 4.78 32.20
N LEU A 341 -22.70 4.84 31.04
CA LEU A 341 -23.18 6.09 30.45
C LEU A 341 -24.23 6.79 31.32
N PHE A 342 -25.13 6.04 31.97
CA PHE A 342 -26.13 6.60 32.89
C PHE A 342 -25.54 7.16 34.20
N SER A 343 -24.40 6.63 34.67
CA SER A 343 -23.73 7.12 35.88
C SER A 343 -22.94 8.42 35.63
N VAL A 344 -22.36 8.59 34.44
CA VAL A 344 -21.57 9.78 34.08
C VAL A 344 -22.48 10.99 33.78
N LEU A 345 -23.65 10.77 33.17
CA LEU A 345 -24.64 11.83 32.90
C LEU A 345 -25.28 12.42 34.17
N LYS A 346 -25.24 11.71 35.30
CA LYS A 346 -25.81 12.18 36.58
C LYS A 346 -24.87 13.11 37.36
N LEU A 347 -23.57 13.07 37.09
CA LEU A 347 -22.55 13.93 37.71
C LEU A 347 -22.40 15.30 37.04
N GLN A 348 -22.83 15.43 35.78
CA GLN A 348 -22.70 16.68 35.01
C GLN A 348 -23.80 17.70 35.33
N TYR A 349 -24.91 17.27 35.95
CA TYR A 349 -26.10 18.09 36.22
C TYR A 349 -26.04 18.88 37.54
N ASP A 350 -25.13 18.54 38.46
CA ASP A 350 -25.02 19.18 39.79
C ASP A 350 -24.00 20.34 39.87
N LEU A 351 -23.23 20.61 38.80
CA LEU A 351 -22.22 21.68 38.77
C LEU A 351 -22.66 22.96 38.03
N SER A 352 -23.86 22.97 37.45
CA SER A 352 -24.38 24.09 36.63
C SER A 352 -25.26 25.11 37.36
N THR A 353 -25.39 25.02 38.69
CA THR A 353 -26.05 26.06 39.48
C THR A 353 -25.02 26.64 40.44
N TRP A 354 -24.59 27.89 40.22
CA TRP A 354 -24.23 28.92 41.21
C TRP A 354 -23.89 30.22 40.46
N PRO A 355 -24.31 31.41 40.94
CA PRO A 355 -24.54 32.56 40.07
C PRO A 355 -23.33 33.47 39.87
N VAL A 356 -23.28 34.03 38.65
CA VAL A 356 -22.37 35.07 38.14
C VAL A 356 -22.77 36.44 38.69
N ARG A 357 -21.80 37.27 39.10
CA ARG A 357 -21.96 38.73 39.10
C ARG A 357 -20.78 39.39 38.39
N SER A 358 -21.16 40.28 37.47
CA SER A 358 -20.41 41.00 36.44
C SER A 358 -19.88 42.36 36.91
N GLU A 359 -18.76 42.82 36.33
CA GLU A 359 -18.41 44.22 35.99
C GLU A 359 -17.04 44.19 35.25
N LEU A 360 -16.97 44.25 33.90
CA LEU A 360 -16.92 45.41 32.97
C LEU A 360 -15.66 46.32 33.05
N GLN A 361 -14.63 45.95 32.24
CA GLN A 361 -13.83 46.77 31.28
C GLN A 361 -12.99 48.01 31.76
N PRO A 362 -12.12 48.65 30.93
CA PRO A 362 -11.01 48.12 30.07
C PRO A 362 -9.74 49.05 30.00
N ASN A 363 -8.70 48.62 29.23
CA ASN A 363 -7.60 49.39 28.57
C ASN A 363 -6.46 49.97 29.44
N LEU A 364 -5.15 49.98 29.07
CA LEU A 364 -4.43 50.44 27.85
C LEU A 364 -3.01 49.75 27.86
N LEU A 365 -2.50 49.09 26.80
CA LEU A 365 -1.52 49.57 25.76
C LEU A 365 -0.40 50.48 26.32
N LEU A 366 0.92 50.38 26.08
CA LEU A 366 1.89 49.74 25.14
C LEU A 366 3.31 50.01 25.75
N PRO A 367 4.47 49.72 25.11
CA PRO A 367 4.78 48.90 23.94
C PRO A 367 5.60 47.63 24.26
#